data_AF-A0A523YZ43-F1
#
_entry.id   AF-A0A523YZ43-F1
#
_cell.length_a   1.000
_cell.length_b   1.000
_cell.length_c   1.000
_cell.angle_alpha   90.00
_cell.angle_beta   90.00
_cell.angle_gamma   90.00
#
_symmetry.space_group_name_H-M   'P 1'
#
loop_
_entity.id
_entity.type
_entity.pdbx_description
1 polymer ?
#
loop_
_entity_poly.entity_id
_entity_poly.type
_entity_poly.pdbx_seq_one_letter_code
_entity_poly.pdbx_strand_id
1 'polypeptide(L)' 'MAKPTVDYDVKDLALAEDGNRRIEWAAREMPVIRLIRERFAKERPLEGLRVSACLHVTTETANLM' A
#
# COMPACT_ATOMS: atom_id res chain seq x y z
N MET A 1 -22.55 -17.29 -16.35
CA MET A 1 -22.59 -17.13 -14.88
C MET A 1 -21.49 -16.15 -14.50
N ALA A 2 -21.82 -15.03 -13.88
CA ALA A 2 -20.83 -14.03 -13.48
C ALA A 2 -19.96 -14.59 -12.35
N LYS A 3 -18.64 -14.54 -12.52
CA LYS A 3 -17.66 -15.00 -11.53
C LYS A 3 -17.77 -14.09 -10.29
N PRO A 4 -17.72 -14.61 -9.05
CA PRO A 4 -17.63 -13.77 -7.86
C PRO A 4 -16.43 -12.83 -8.00
N THR A 5 -16.62 -11.54 -7.73
CA THR A 5 -15.52 -10.58 -7.63
C THR A 5 -14.73 -10.92 -6.38
N VAL A 6 -13.61 -11.60 -6.56
CA VAL A 6 -12.66 -11.84 -5.49
C VAL A 6 -11.84 -10.55 -5.34
N ASP A 7 -12.03 -9.84 -4.23
CA ASP A 7 -11.40 -8.52 -4.00
C ASP A 7 -9.89 -8.62 -3.76
N TYR A 8 -9.38 -9.78 -3.32
CA TYR A 8 -7.96 -10.05 -3.11
C TYR A 8 -7.66 -11.56 -3.13
N ASP A 9 -6.44 -11.92 -3.53
CA ASP A 9 -5.93 -13.29 -3.46
C ASP A 9 -4.58 -13.29 -2.72
N VAL A 10 -4.60 -13.72 -1.46
CA VAL A 10 -3.44 -13.71 -0.55
C VAL A 10 -3.37 -15.01 0.24
N LYS A 11 -2.17 -15.38 0.67
CA LYS A 11 -1.91 -16.67 1.31
C LYS A 11 -2.60 -16.84 2.67
N ASP A 12 -2.50 -15.83 3.54
CA ASP A 12 -3.01 -15.90 4.92
C ASP A 12 -3.29 -14.50 5.46
N LEU A 13 -4.53 -14.25 5.87
CA LEU A 13 -4.98 -12.98 6.43
C LEU A 13 -4.60 -12.80 7.90
N ALA A 14 -4.32 -13.89 8.64
CA ALA A 14 -3.95 -13.81 10.04
C ALA A 14 -2.61 -13.08 10.27
N LEU A 15 -1.78 -12.98 9.22
CA LEU A 15 -0.49 -12.29 9.25
C LEU A 15 -0.59 -10.75 9.15
N ALA A 16 -1.80 -10.19 9.02
CA ALA A 16 -1.99 -8.76 8.81
C ALA A 16 -1.41 -7.90 9.95
N GLU A 17 -1.55 -8.32 11.21
CA GLU A 17 -1.03 -7.56 12.36
C GLU A 17 0.51 -7.48 12.32
N ASP A 18 1.18 -8.61 12.12
CA ASP A 18 2.64 -8.67 11.99
C ASP A 18 3.13 -7.93 10.74
N GLY A 19 2.37 -8.01 9.65
CA GLY A 19 2.61 -7.24 8.43
C GLY A 19 2.62 -5.73 8.71
N ASN A 20 1.60 -5.22 9.40
CA ASN A 20 1.51 -3.80 9.76
C ASN A 20 2.71 -3.34 10.60
N ARG A 21 3.15 -4.14 11.57
CA ARG A 21 4.35 -3.81 12.37
C ARG A 21 5.61 -3.70 11.52
N ARG A 22 5.76 -4.56 10.51
CA ARG A 22 6.89 -4.49 9.57
C ARG A 22 6.79 -3.25 8.67
N ILE A 23 5.59 -2.93 8.19
CA ILE A 23 5.33 -1.74 7.38
C ILE A 23 5.73 -0.47 8.15
N GLU A 24 5.30 -0.36 9.41
CA GLU A 24 5.67 0.74 10.30
C GLU A 24 7.19 0.84 10.51
N TRP A 25 7.88 -0.29 10.68
CA TRP A 25 9.33 -0.31 10.80
C TRP A 25 10.00 0.21 9.52
N ALA A 26 9.60 -0.29 8.34
CA ALA A 26 10.13 0.19 7.06
C ALA A 26 9.81 1.66 6.81
N ALA A 27 8.66 2.17 7.29
CA ALA A 27 8.27 3.56 7.11
C ALA A 27 9.25 4.52 7.81
N ARG A 28 9.83 4.11 8.95
CA ARG A 28 10.84 4.88 9.68
C ARG A 28 12.13 5.03 8.86
N GLU A 29 12.48 4.01 8.08
CA GLU A 29 13.67 3.99 7.21
C GLU A 29 13.42 4.59 5.81
N MET A 30 12.16 4.89 5.45
CA MET A 30 11.75 5.44 4.15
C MET A 30 11.17 6.85 4.25
N PRO A 31 11.92 7.85 4.74
CA PRO A 31 11.38 9.18 5.09
C PRO A 31 10.84 9.96 3.89
N VAL A 32 11.36 9.70 2.68
CA VAL A 32 10.98 10.43 1.46
C VAL A 32 9.52 10.21 1.10
N ILE A 33 8.99 8.99 1.29
CA ILE A 33 7.58 8.69 0.97
C ILE A 33 6.64 9.47 1.89
N ARG A 34 6.98 9.56 3.18
CA ARG A 34 6.24 10.40 4.14
C ARG A 34 6.26 11.88 3.73
N LEU A 35 7.42 12.41 3.34
CA LEU A 35 7.55 13.80 2.88
C LEU A 35 6.70 14.10 1.64
N ILE A 36 6.67 13.18 0.67
CA ILE A 36 5.83 13.29 -0.53
C ILE A 36 4.34 13.28 -0.13
N ARG A 37 3.93 12.36 0.76
CA ARG A 37 2.57 12.29 1.28
C ARG A 37 2.14 13.58 1.96
N GLU A 38 2.99 14.15 2.82
CA GLU A 38 2.75 15.42 3.51
C GLU A 38 2.61 16.60 2.53
N ARG A 39 3.50 16.68 1.53
CA ARG A 39 3.48 17.74 0.51
C ARG A 39 2.16 17.77 -0.27
N PHE A 40 1.66 16.61 -0.68
CA PHE A 40 0.49 16.51 -1.56
C PHE A 40 -0.83 16.26 -0.83
N ALA A 41 -0.83 16.25 0.51
CA ALA A 41 -2.03 15.96 1.32
C ALA A 41 -3.23 16.89 1.01
N LYS A 42 -2.95 18.17 0.67
CA LYS A 42 -3.99 19.15 0.31
C LYS A 42 -4.39 19.08 -1.17
N GLU A 43 -3.41 18.93 -2.06
CA GLU A 43 -3.61 18.95 -3.51
C GLU A 43 -4.30 17.68 -4.02
N ARG A 44 -4.08 16.54 -3.35
CA ARG A 44 -4.67 15.24 -3.67
C ARG A 44 -4.63 14.94 -5.19
N PRO A 45 -3.45 15.02 -5.83
CA PRO A 45 -3.33 14.99 -7.30
C PRO A 45 -3.75 13.66 -7.94
N LEU A 46 -3.90 12.60 -7.14
CA LEU A 46 -4.33 11.28 -7.59
C LEU A 46 -5.84 11.03 -7.37
N GLU A 47 -6.60 12.02 -6.89
CA GLU A 47 -8.03 11.87 -6.65
C GLU A 47 -8.78 11.53 -7.95
N GLY A 48 -9.57 10.45 -7.92
CA GLY A 48 -10.32 9.95 -9.08
C GLY A 48 -9.51 9.09 -10.06
N LEU A 49 -8.19 8.95 -9.87
CA LEU A 49 -7.36 8.09 -10.72
C LEU A 49 -7.40 6.63 -10.24
N ARG A 50 -7.50 5.71 -11.20
CA ARG A 50 -7.34 4.27 -10.96
C ARG A 50 -5.92 3.86 -11.33
N VAL A 51 -5.16 3.42 -10.33
CA VAL A 51 -3.76 2.99 -10.50
C VAL A 51 -3.69 1.46 -10.41
N SER A 52 -3.01 0.85 -11.38
CA SER A 52 -2.65 -0.57 -11.36
C SER A 52 -1.14 -0.69 -11.20
N ALA A 53 -0.68 -1.61 -10.35
CA ALA A 53 0.73 -1.85 -10.11
C ALA A 53 1.08 -3.33 -10.30
N CYS A 54 2.22 -3.60 -10.94
CA CYS A 54 2.84 -4.91 -11.02
C CYS A 54 4.26 -4.76 -10.46
N LEU A 55 4.39 -5.00 -9.17
CA LEU A 55 5.60 -4.82 -8.38
C LEU A 55 5.74 -5.99 -7.42
N HIS A 56 6.93 -6.16 -6.85
CA HIS A 56 7.14 -7.14 -5.79
C HIS A 56 6.31 -6.72 -4.56
N VAL A 57 5.50 -7.65 -4.04
CA VAL A 57 4.68 -7.40 -2.86
C VAL A 57 5.56 -7.52 -1.61
N THR A 58 6.16 -6.39 -1.22
CA THR A 58 7.08 -6.28 -0.07
C THR A 58 6.61 -5.22 0.92
N THR A 59 7.24 -5.19 2.09
CA THR A 59 7.00 -4.19 3.14
C THR A 59 7.23 -2.76 2.65
N GLU A 60 8.25 -2.54 1.82
CA GLU A 60 8.59 -1.26 1.22
C GLU A 60 7.54 -0.82 0.20
N THR A 61 7.00 -1.76 -0.57
CA THR A 61 5.95 -1.48 -1.55
C THR A 61 4.63 -1.16 -0.85
N ALA A 62 4.35 -1.75 0.31
CA ALA A 62 3.21 -1.36 1.14
C ALA A 62 3.31 0.09 1.64
N ASN A 63 4.52 0.63 1.88
CA ASN A 63 4.70 2.04 2.22
C ASN A 63 4.46 2.99 1.03
N LEU A 64 4.69 2.52 -0.20
CA LEU A 64 4.43 3.29 -1.42
C LEU A 64 2.93 3.52 -1.68
N MET A 65 2.09 2.59 -1.21
CA MET A 65 0.63 2.58 -1.48
C MET A 65 -0.19 3.43 -0.50
#